data_AF-A0A323U4J8-F1
#
_entry.id   AF-A0A323U4J8-F1
#
_cell.length_a   1.000
_cell.length_b   1.000
_cell.length_c   1.000
_cell.angle_alpha   90.00
_cell.angle_beta   90.00
_cell.angle_gamma   90.00
#
_symmetry.space_group_name_H-M   'P 1'
#
loop_
_entity.id
_entity.type
_entity.pdbx_description
1 polymer ?
#
loop_
_entity_poly.entity_id
_entity_poly.type
_entity_poly.pdbx_seq_one_letter_code
_entity_poly.pdbx_strand_id
1 'polypeptide(L)'
;MTLNEQIARVLAIPEEIYRLERTLTRHRAEKRETEDNLKRRAAEVRVRARARVEFQQIKGAAAQEDYLLLAVCEDTDYVEYQKRLRQLQVAIDKTEADIEALRREHQSLRAALEGHYARLLEQIFSDRQLAEFVAKHGSHVA
;
A
#
# COMPACT_ATOMS: atom_id res chain seq x y z
N MET A 1 -16.45 -6.66 -19.07
CA MET A 1 -15.05 -6.67 -19.51
C MET A 1 -14.89 -7.80 -20.50
N THR A 2 -14.41 -7.52 -21.71
CA THR A 2 -14.12 -8.54 -22.75
C THR A 2 -12.87 -9.35 -22.39
N LEU A 3 -12.65 -10.49 -23.05
CA LEU A 3 -11.46 -11.33 -22.81
C LEU A 3 -10.15 -10.56 -23.06
N ASN A 4 -10.11 -9.77 -24.14
CA ASN A 4 -8.95 -8.93 -24.46
C ASN A 4 -8.73 -7.84 -23.41
N GLU A 5 -9.80 -7.26 -22.86
CA GLU A 5 -9.70 -6.32 -21.73
C GLU A 5 -9.21 -7.01 -20.45
N GLN A 6 -9.60 -8.27 -20.18
CA GLN A 6 -9.06 -9.06 -19.06
C GLN A 6 -7.57 -9.32 -19.19
N ILE A 7 -7.11 -9.72 -20.38
CA ILE A 7 -5.68 -9.93 -20.66
C ILE A 7 -4.91 -8.62 -20.49
N ALA A 8 -5.38 -7.53 -21.11
CA ALA A 8 -4.74 -6.22 -21.00
C ALA A 8 -4.67 -5.75 -19.53
N ARG A 9 -5.73 -5.95 -18.75
CA ARG A 9 -5.75 -5.58 -17.33
C ARG A 9 -4.78 -6.40 -16.50
N VAL A 10 -4.73 -7.73 -16.69
CA VAL A 10 -3.76 -8.60 -15.99
C VAL A 10 -2.32 -8.18 -16.25
N LEU A 11 -2.00 -7.79 -17.49
CA LEU A 11 -0.65 -7.33 -17.83
C LEU A 11 -0.32 -5.93 -17.28
N ALA A 12 -1.33 -5.06 -17.10
CA ALA A 12 -1.14 -3.71 -16.59
C ALA A 12 -0.97 -3.65 -15.05
N ILE A 13 -1.68 -4.51 -14.30
CA ILE A 13 -1.69 -4.47 -12.84
C ILE A 13 -0.27 -4.56 -12.21
N PRO A 14 0.65 -5.43 -12.66
CA PRO A 14 2.01 -5.48 -12.12
C PRO A 14 2.76 -4.14 -12.18
N GLU A 15 2.61 -3.37 -13.26
CA GLU A 15 3.21 -2.05 -13.37
C GLU A 15 2.58 -1.05 -12.40
N GLU A 16 1.26 -1.10 -12.22
CA GLU A 16 0.54 -0.26 -11.26
C GLU A 16 1.00 -0.55 -9.83
N ILE A 17 1.10 -1.84 -9.47
CA ILE A 17 1.64 -2.29 -8.18
C ILE A 17 3.06 -1.74 -7.98
N TYR A 18 3.94 -1.89 -8.97
CA TYR A 18 5.31 -1.39 -8.87
C TYR A 18 5.38 0.14 -8.62
N ARG A 19 4.54 0.92 -9.30
CA ARG A 19 4.46 2.38 -9.10
C ARG A 19 3.99 2.74 -7.68
N LEU A 20 3.02 1.99 -7.15
CA LEU A 20 2.53 2.16 -5.78
C LEU A 20 3.59 1.74 -4.75
N GLU A 21 4.33 0.64 -4.96
CA GLU A 21 5.41 0.18 -4.07
C GLU A 21 6.56 1.21 -4.00
N ARG A 22 6.89 1.87 -5.11
CA ARG A 22 7.84 2.99 -5.12
C ARG A 22 7.32 4.18 -4.31
N THR A 23 6.03 4.49 -4.45
CA THR A 23 5.36 5.57 -3.70
C THR A 23 5.34 5.26 -2.20
N LEU A 24 5.04 4.02 -1.83
CA LEU A 24 5.07 3.51 -0.46
C LEU A 24 6.47 3.63 0.16
N THR A 25 7.51 3.25 -0.60
CA THR A 25 8.90 3.38 -0.16
C THR A 25 9.26 4.84 0.13
N ARG A 26 8.85 5.77 -0.74
CA ARG A 26 9.02 7.20 -0.53
C ARG A 26 8.30 7.69 0.73
N HIS A 27 7.03 7.34 0.92
CA HIS A 27 6.27 7.76 2.10
C HIS A 27 6.85 7.20 3.40
N ARG A 28 7.34 5.95 3.40
CA ARG A 28 8.03 5.36 4.55
C ARG A 28 9.34 6.07 4.86
N ALA A 29 10.12 6.45 3.85
CA ALA A 29 11.34 7.23 4.03
C ALA A 29 11.03 8.61 4.62
N GLU A 30 10.07 9.33 4.04
CA GLU A 30 9.64 10.65 4.52
C GLU A 30 9.08 10.58 5.96
N LYS A 31 8.35 9.50 6.30
CA LYS A 31 7.85 9.27 7.65
C LYS A 31 9.01 9.15 8.65
N ARG A 32 10.03 8.34 8.36
CA ARG A 32 11.21 8.18 9.23
C ARG A 32 11.94 9.51 9.42
N GLU A 33 12.14 10.25 8.34
CA GLU A 33 12.78 11.57 8.41
C GLU A 33 11.96 12.55 9.26
N THR A 34 10.63 12.55 9.09
CA THR A 34 9.72 13.41 9.88
C THR A 34 9.70 13.00 11.36
N GLU A 35 9.78 11.70 11.68
CA GLU A 35 9.90 11.21 13.06
C GLU A 35 11.19 11.68 13.72
N ASP A 36 12.30 11.65 12.99
CA ASP A 36 13.59 12.13 13.49
C ASP A 36 13.59 13.66 13.68
N ASN A 37 13.00 14.40 12.74
CA ASN A 37 12.82 15.85 12.85
C ASN A 37 11.93 16.22 14.04
N LEU A 38 10.84 15.48 14.28
CA LEU A 38 9.97 15.67 15.43
C LEU A 38 10.73 15.49 16.76
N LYS A 39 11.54 14.42 16.87
CA LYS A 39 12.36 14.14 18.07
C LYS A 39 13.40 15.24 18.29
N ARG A 40 14.10 15.66 17.23
CA ARG A 40 15.07 16.76 17.29
C ARG A 40 14.40 18.04 17.75
N ARG A 41 13.25 18.39 17.16
CA ARG A 41 12.52 19.60 17.52
C ARG A 41 12.05 19.59 18.97
N ALA A 42 11.50 18.46 19.45
CA ALA A 42 11.13 18.32 20.85
C ALA A 42 12.32 18.55 21.80
N ALA A 43 13.50 18.02 21.46
CA ALA A 43 14.71 18.22 22.25
C ALA A 43 15.15 19.69 22.25
N GLU A 44 15.18 20.34 21.08
CA GLU A 44 15.52 21.76 20.94
C GLU A 44 14.59 22.65 21.78
N VAL A 45 13.28 22.43 21.69
CA VAL A 45 12.28 23.20 22.43
C VAL A 45 12.46 23.00 23.93
N ARG A 46 12.67 21.76 24.40
CA ARG A 46 12.95 21.49 25.82
C ARG A 46 14.21 22.19 26.32
N VAL A 47 15.30 22.16 25.54
CA VAL A 47 16.54 22.86 25.90
C VAL A 47 16.31 24.37 26.01
N ARG A 48 15.60 24.97 25.04
CA ARG A 48 15.26 26.40 25.07
C ARG A 48 14.34 26.74 26.24
N ALA A 49 13.34 25.91 26.52
CA ALA A 49 12.40 26.09 27.62
C ALA A 49 13.10 26.04 28.99
N ARG A 50 14.09 25.16 29.17
CA ARG A 50 14.92 25.09 30.40
C ARG A 50 15.76 26.34 30.64
N ALA A 51 16.12 27.07 29.59
CA ALA A 51 16.89 28.31 29.69
C ALA A 51 16.02 29.52 30.08
N ARG A 52 14.69 29.38 30.08
CA ARG A 52 13.76 30.47 30.43
C ARG A 52 13.71 30.70 31.94
N VAL A 53 13.47 31.96 32.33
CA VAL A 53 13.39 32.36 33.75
C VAL A 53 12.20 31.69 34.43
N GLU A 54 11.08 31.56 33.73
CA GLU A 54 9.87 30.90 34.21
C GLU A 54 10.17 29.46 34.65
N PHE A 55 10.97 28.71 33.88
CA PHE A 55 11.35 27.34 34.22
C PHE A 55 12.18 27.27 35.51
N GLN A 56 13.08 28.22 35.73
CA GLN A 56 13.92 28.27 36.93
C GLN A 56 13.13 28.52 38.22
N GLN A 57 11.94 29.13 38.10
CA GLN A 57 11.06 29.41 39.24
C GLN A 57 10.17 28.23 39.62
N ILE A 58 9.99 27.25 38.71
CA ILE A 58 9.15 26.08 38.96
C ILE A 58 9.86 25.12 39.90
N LYS A 59 9.18 24.80 41.01
CA LYS A 59 9.64 23.82 42.01
C LYS A 59 8.92 22.49 41.81
N GLY A 60 9.67 21.40 41.89
CA GLY A 60 9.15 20.04 41.79
C GLY A 60 9.24 19.47 40.38
N ALA A 61 9.66 18.20 40.30
CA ALA A 61 9.96 17.54 39.03
C ALA A 61 8.73 17.39 38.12
N ALA A 62 7.54 17.13 38.69
CA ALA A 62 6.31 16.98 37.92
C ALA A 62 5.93 18.28 37.19
N ALA A 63 5.88 19.40 37.92
CA ALA A 63 5.56 20.70 37.34
C ALA A 63 6.60 21.16 36.30
N GLN A 64 7.87 20.81 36.50
CA GLN A 64 8.93 21.05 35.51
C GLN A 64 8.71 20.25 34.23
N GLU A 65 8.37 18.96 34.32
CA GLU A 65 8.08 18.14 33.14
C GLU A 65 6.82 18.61 32.40
N ASP A 66 5.75 18.97 33.14
CA ASP A 66 4.53 19.51 32.55
C ASP A 66 4.80 20.80 31.75
N TYR A 67 5.62 21.71 32.29
CA TYR A 67 6.03 22.91 31.58
C TYR A 67 6.82 22.60 30.30
N LEU A 68 7.74 21.64 30.37
CA LEU A 68 8.52 21.22 29.20
C LEU A 68 7.64 20.54 28.13
N LEU A 69 6.64 19.77 28.56
CA LEU A 69 5.67 19.15 27.67
C LEU A 69 4.81 20.21 26.97
N LEU A 70 4.27 21.17 27.73
CA LEU A 70 3.50 22.30 27.20
C LEU A 70 4.30 23.09 26.17
N ALA A 71 5.56 23.43 26.49
CA ALA A 71 6.42 24.16 25.57
C ALA A 71 6.60 23.42 24.23
N VAL A 72 6.71 22.09 24.25
CA VAL A 72 6.81 21.26 23.03
C VAL A 72 5.49 21.23 22.27
N CYS A 73 4.35 21.08 22.96
CA CYS A 73 3.03 21.06 22.33
C CYS A 73 2.62 22.41 21.73
N GLU A 74 3.13 23.52 22.25
CA GLU A 74 2.88 24.88 21.75
C GLU A 74 3.80 25.25 20.57
N ASP A 75 4.88 24.50 20.34
CA ASP A 75 5.80 24.75 19.24
C ASP A 75 5.15 24.41 17.88
N THR A 76 5.04 25.42 17.02
CA THR A 76 4.34 25.31 15.73
C THR A 76 4.98 24.25 14.82
N ASP A 77 6.32 24.20 14.76
CA ASP A 77 7.02 23.24 13.92
C ASP A 77 6.80 21.80 14.41
N TYR A 78 6.82 21.58 15.73
CA TYR A 78 6.49 20.29 16.32
C TYR A 78 5.07 19.84 15.96
N VAL A 79 4.08 20.73 16.07
CA VAL A 79 2.68 20.44 15.71
C VAL A 79 2.54 20.11 14.22
N GLU A 80 3.22 20.85 13.34
CA GLU A 80 3.19 20.59 11.89
C GLU A 80 3.87 19.26 11.53
N TYR A 81 5.01 18.92 12.15
CA TYR A 81 5.61 17.60 11.98
C TYR A 81 4.68 16.48 12.47
N GLN A 82 4.01 16.66 13.62
CA GLN A 82 3.07 15.68 14.14
C GLN A 82 1.87 15.49 13.20
N LYS A 83 1.34 16.57 12.63
CA LYS A 83 0.29 16.54 11.61
C LYS A 83 0.76 15.84 10.34
N ARG A 84 1.97 16.14 9.86
CA ARG A 84 2.55 15.49 8.69
C ARG A 84 2.73 13.99 8.90
N LEU A 85 3.13 13.55 10.09
CA LEU A 85 3.22 12.11 10.42
C LEU A 85 1.86 11.41 10.33
N ARG A 86 0.79 12.03 10.84
CA ARG A 86 -0.57 11.46 10.71
C ARG A 86 -0.99 11.37 9.24
N GLN A 87 -0.73 12.40 8.45
CA GLN A 87 -1.01 12.38 7.01
C GLN A 87 -0.22 11.29 6.28
N LEU A 88 1.06 11.13 6.60
CA LEU A 88 1.91 10.10 6.01
C LEU A 88 1.44 8.70 6.39
N GLN A 89 1.01 8.49 7.64
CA GLN A 89 0.45 7.20 8.05
C GLN A 89 -0.80 6.86 7.25
N VAL A 90 -1.76 7.79 7.14
CA VAL A 90 -2.98 7.59 6.33
C VAL A 90 -2.63 7.31 4.86
N ALA A 91 -1.64 8.02 4.30
CA ALA A 91 -1.21 7.79 2.92
C ALA A 91 -0.55 6.40 2.74
N ILE A 92 0.23 5.94 3.72
CA ILE A 92 0.83 4.60 3.74
C ILE A 92 -0.27 3.54 3.78
N ASP A 93 -1.20 3.63 4.74
CA ASP A 93 -2.28 2.66 4.91
C ASP A 93 -3.15 2.55 3.66
N LYS A 94 -3.47 3.70 3.04
CA LYS A 94 -4.19 3.74 1.77
C LYS A 94 -3.41 3.06 0.64
N THR A 95 -2.13 3.40 0.48
CA THR A 95 -1.30 2.82 -0.59
C THR A 95 -1.15 1.30 -0.42
N GLU A 96 -1.01 0.82 0.81
CA GLU A 96 -0.97 -0.62 1.11
C GLU A 96 -2.29 -1.31 0.78
N ALA A 97 -3.43 -0.69 1.12
CA ALA A 97 -4.75 -1.20 0.76
C ALA A 97 -4.96 -1.25 -0.76
N ASP A 98 -4.51 -0.22 -1.48
CA ASP A 98 -4.60 -0.16 -2.95
C ASP A 98 -3.75 -1.26 -3.61
N ILE A 99 -2.53 -1.50 -3.12
CA ILE A 99 -1.66 -2.60 -3.60
C ILE A 99 -2.34 -3.95 -3.35
N GLU A 100 -2.90 -4.17 -2.17
CA GLU A 100 -3.56 -5.42 -1.82
C GLU A 100 -4.82 -5.65 -2.68
N ALA A 101 -5.60 -4.61 -2.94
CA ALA A 101 -6.74 -4.68 -3.85
C ALA A 101 -6.31 -5.08 -5.27
N LEU A 102 -5.25 -4.47 -5.80
CA LEU A 102 -4.69 -4.82 -7.11
C LEU A 102 -4.16 -6.26 -7.15
N ARG A 103 -3.51 -6.74 -6.08
CA ARG A 103 -3.04 -8.14 -6.00
C ARG A 103 -4.20 -9.14 -6.07
N ARG A 104 -5.29 -8.86 -5.35
CA ARG A 104 -6.52 -9.68 -5.40
C ARG A 104 -7.17 -9.64 -6.78
N GLU A 105 -7.26 -8.45 -7.38
CA GLU A 105 -7.77 -8.28 -8.74
C GLU A 105 -6.95 -9.11 -9.74
N HIS A 106 -5.63 -8.99 -9.70
CA HIS A 106 -4.72 -9.73 -10.58
C HIS A 106 -4.87 -11.24 -10.42
N GLN A 107 -4.92 -11.76 -9.18
CA GLN A 107 -5.11 -13.18 -8.93
C GLN A 107 -6.48 -13.67 -9.42
N SER A 108 -7.54 -12.90 -9.19
CA SER A 108 -8.89 -13.24 -9.64
C SER A 108 -8.99 -13.29 -11.17
N LEU A 109 -8.46 -12.27 -11.85
CA LEU A 109 -8.47 -12.22 -13.31
C LEU A 109 -7.63 -13.33 -13.92
N ARG A 110 -6.46 -13.61 -13.34
CA ARG A 110 -5.60 -14.71 -13.79
C ARG A 110 -6.31 -16.06 -13.67
N ALA A 111 -6.94 -16.34 -12.53
CA ALA A 111 -7.69 -17.58 -12.34
C ALA A 111 -8.88 -17.70 -13.31
N ALA A 112 -9.57 -16.58 -13.58
CA ALA A 112 -10.66 -16.55 -14.55
C ALA A 112 -10.18 -16.84 -15.98
N LEU A 113 -9.04 -16.26 -16.39
CA LEU A 113 -8.43 -16.51 -17.70
C LEU A 113 -7.93 -17.96 -17.82
N GLU A 114 -7.22 -18.47 -16.83
CA GLU A 114 -6.76 -19.86 -16.80
C GLU A 114 -7.95 -20.83 -16.91
N GLY A 115 -9.04 -20.59 -16.17
CA GLY A 115 -10.26 -21.40 -16.26
C GLY A 115 -11.03 -21.25 -17.58
N HIS A 116 -10.92 -20.11 -18.26
CA HIS A 116 -11.50 -19.94 -19.60
C HIS A 116 -10.71 -20.72 -20.65
N TYR A 117 -9.38 -20.58 -20.65
CA TYR A 117 -8.51 -21.29 -21.59
C TYR A 117 -8.49 -22.81 -21.36
N ALA A 118 -8.56 -23.28 -20.10
CA ALA A 118 -8.71 -24.70 -19.81
C ALA A 118 -9.98 -25.28 -20.46
N ARG A 119 -11.12 -24.61 -20.30
CA ARG A 119 -12.39 -25.01 -20.92
C ARG A 119 -12.32 -25.01 -22.46
N LEU A 120 -11.70 -24.00 -23.06
CA LEU A 120 -11.50 -23.97 -24.51
C LEU A 120 -10.65 -25.14 -25.00
N LEU A 121 -9.57 -25.46 -24.28
CA LEU A 121 -8.73 -26.61 -24.61
C LEU A 121 -9.51 -27.92 -24.48
N GLU A 122 -10.25 -28.12 -23.39
CA GLU A 122 -11.11 -29.30 -23.19
C GLU A 122 -12.14 -29.48 -24.31
N GLN A 123 -12.77 -28.39 -24.76
CA GLN A 123 -13.69 -28.40 -25.89
C GLN A 123 -12.99 -28.83 -27.18
N ILE A 124 -11.85 -28.19 -27.51
CA ILE A 124 -11.08 -28.53 -28.72
C ILE A 124 -10.63 -30.00 -28.69
N PHE A 125 -10.18 -30.50 -27.54
CA PHE A 125 -9.81 -31.92 -27.39
C PHE A 125 -11.00 -32.85 -27.57
N SER A 126 -12.16 -32.52 -26.99
CA SER A 126 -13.39 -33.32 -27.10
C SER A 126 -13.91 -33.35 -28.53
N ASP A 127 -13.95 -32.19 -29.20
CA ASP A 127 -14.40 -32.05 -30.59
C ASP A 127 -13.50 -32.84 -31.55
N ARG A 128 -12.18 -32.82 -31.30
CA ARG A 128 -11.23 -33.62 -32.08
C ARG A 128 -11.44 -35.11 -31.88
N GLN A 129 -11.66 -35.58 -30.65
CA GLN A 129 -11.95 -36.99 -30.37
C GLN A 129 -13.25 -37.45 -31.04
N LEU A 130 -14.30 -36.60 -31.03
CA LEU A 130 -15.55 -36.87 -31.74
C LEU A 130 -15.33 -36.95 -33.25
N ALA A 131 -14.55 -36.03 -33.83
CA ALA A 131 -14.22 -36.07 -35.25
C ALA A 131 -13.44 -37.34 -35.65
N GLU A 132 -12.46 -37.75 -34.84
CA GLU A 132 -11.70 -38.99 -35.04
C GLU A 132 -12.59 -40.24 -34.91
N PHE A 133 -13.51 -40.27 -33.95
CA PHE A 133 -14.50 -41.35 -33.78
C PHE A 133 -15.44 -41.46 -34.98
N VAL A 134 -16.00 -40.34 -35.44
CA VAL A 134 -16.87 -40.29 -36.62
C VAL A 134 -16.11 -40.72 -37.88
N ALA A 135 -14.87 -40.29 -38.07
CA ALA A 135 -14.04 -40.71 -39.20
C ALA A 135 -13.76 -42.23 -39.19
N LYS A 136 -13.59 -42.83 -38.01
CA LYS A 136 -13.27 -44.24 -37.84
C LYS A 136 -14.49 -45.17 -37.93
N HIS A 137 -15.68 -44.68 -37.61
CA HIS A 137 -16.90 -45.52 -37.51
C HIS A 137 -18.06 -45.09 -38.41
N GLY A 138 -18.02 -43.89 -38.98
CA GLY A 138 -18.99 -43.40 -39.97
C GLY A 138 -18.78 -43.94 -41.39
N SER A 139 -17.63 -44.55 -41.68
CA SER A 139 -17.31 -45.17 -42.98
C SER A 139 -17.87 -46.59 -43.17
N HIS A 140 -18.51 -47.17 -42.14
CA HIS A 140 -19.07 -48.53 -42.18
C HIS A 140 -20.60 -48.59 -42.39
N VAL A 141 -21.26 -47.47 -42.72
CA VAL A 141 -22.72 -47.41 -42.93
C VAL A 141 -23.09 -46.85 -44.32
N ALA A 142 -22.27 -47.14 -45.35
CA ALA A 142 -22.63 -46.87 -46.75
C ALA A 142 -22.92 -48.18 -47.49
#